data_AF-A0A9E2BUL2-F1
#
_entry.id   AF-A0A9E2BUL2-F1
#
_cell.length_a   1.000
_cell.length_b   1.000
_cell.length_c   1.000
_cell.angle_alpha   90.00
_cell.angle_beta   90.00
_cell.angle_gamma   90.00
#
_symmetry.space_group_name_H-M   'P 1'
#
loop_
_entity.id
_entity.type
_entity.pdbx_description
1 polymer ?
#
loop_
_entity_poly.entity_id
_entity_poly.type
_entity_poly.pdbx_seq_one_letter_code
_entity_poly.pdbx_strand_id
1 'polypeptide(L)'
;MGIGLALSVSLHVAAAIPRLVEKKTTASGPTIIAFAPSEVEGQMDDGSIEGVAHTQYAMQDTAKCLSPKKVTFQFWFADRLVVRSGNKTTTFEVGKLGQGFGAILIEPGRPPKVVYSTDGPSTLQFLLPQAAFELWHAKGCKDGG
;
A
#
# COMPACT_ATOMS: atom_id res chain seq x y z
N MET A 1 10.41 -67.85 14.84
CA MET A 1 9.66 -67.01 13.88
C MET A 1 9.30 -65.71 14.61
N GLY A 2 9.93 -64.59 14.25
CA GLY A 2 9.69 -63.29 14.87
C GLY A 2 9.30 -62.29 13.79
N ILE A 3 8.08 -61.76 13.86
CA ILE A 3 7.54 -60.78 12.92
C ILE A 3 7.89 -59.39 13.47
N GLY A 4 8.85 -58.72 12.85
CA GLY A 4 9.17 -57.33 13.12
C GLY A 4 8.20 -56.41 12.41
N LEU A 5 7.34 -55.71 13.16
CA LEU A 5 6.44 -54.70 12.65
C LEU A 5 7.20 -53.38 12.50
N ALA A 6 7.46 -52.95 11.26
CA ALA A 6 8.03 -51.63 10.98
C ALA A 6 6.89 -50.60 10.87
N LEU A 7 6.74 -49.73 11.88
CA LEU A 7 5.89 -48.55 11.77
C LEU A 7 6.58 -47.49 10.91
N SER A 8 6.01 -47.22 9.74
CA SER A 8 6.37 -46.05 8.93
C SER A 8 5.63 -44.82 9.47
N VAL A 9 6.37 -43.86 10.03
CA VAL A 9 5.83 -42.56 10.44
C VAL A 9 5.91 -41.62 9.24
N SER A 10 4.79 -41.40 8.56
CA SER A 10 4.69 -40.43 7.47
C SER A 10 4.66 -39.01 8.02
N LEU A 11 5.81 -38.32 7.98
CA LEU A 11 5.94 -36.91 8.30
C LEU A 11 5.32 -36.08 7.16
N HIS A 12 4.07 -35.65 7.34
CA HIS A 12 3.43 -34.69 6.43
C HIS A 12 3.92 -33.29 6.78
N VAL A 13 4.89 -32.78 6.03
CA VAL A 13 5.25 -31.36 6.07
C VAL A 13 4.12 -30.59 5.38
N ALA A 14 3.19 -30.03 6.17
CA ALA A 14 2.20 -29.10 5.64
C ALA A 14 2.93 -27.82 5.22
N ALA A 15 3.09 -27.60 3.92
CA ALA A 15 3.55 -26.32 3.40
C ALA A 15 2.53 -25.24 3.82
N ALA A 16 2.96 -24.29 4.65
CA ALA A 16 2.14 -23.14 5.01
C ALA A 16 1.96 -22.27 3.76
N ILE A 17 0.74 -22.24 3.22
CA ILE A 17 0.39 -21.31 2.14
C ILE A 17 0.57 -19.89 2.70
N PRO A 18 1.37 -19.01 2.07
CA PRO A 18 1.51 -17.64 2.54
C PRO A 18 0.14 -16.98 2.61
N ARG A 19 -0.19 -16.46 3.79
CA ARG A 19 -1.51 -15.89 4.06
C ARG A 19 -1.54 -14.47 3.52
N LEU A 20 -2.43 -14.23 2.56
CA LEU A 20 -2.76 -12.89 2.06
C LEU A 20 -3.02 -11.92 3.23
N VAL A 21 -2.27 -10.83 3.28
CA VAL A 21 -2.48 -9.73 4.24
C VAL A 21 -3.46 -8.72 3.63
N GLU A 22 -4.70 -8.77 4.10
CA GLU A 22 -5.77 -7.86 3.68
C GLU A 22 -6.00 -6.77 4.75
N LYS A 23 -5.99 -5.49 4.35
CA LYS A 23 -6.36 -4.35 5.21
C LYS A 23 -7.67 -3.73 4.73
N LYS A 24 -8.52 -3.32 5.67
CA LYS A 24 -9.84 -2.73 5.40
C LYS A 24 -9.98 -1.39 6.08
N THR A 25 -10.55 -0.40 5.38
CA THR A 25 -10.90 0.89 5.97
C THR A 25 -12.13 1.49 5.33
N THR A 26 -12.68 2.48 6.02
CA THR A 26 -13.71 3.37 5.48
C THR A 26 -13.15 4.78 5.34
N ALA A 27 -13.25 5.34 4.15
CA ALA A 27 -12.89 6.72 3.86
C ALA A 27 -14.17 7.58 3.84
N SER A 28 -14.42 8.30 4.93
CA SER A 28 -15.56 9.24 5.07
C SER A 28 -15.28 10.63 4.50
N GLY A 29 -14.03 10.91 4.12
CA GLY A 29 -13.58 12.17 3.54
C GLY A 29 -12.33 11.97 2.65
N PRO A 30 -11.74 13.06 2.14
CA PRO A 30 -10.49 13.01 1.40
C PRO A 30 -9.42 12.21 2.15
N THR A 31 -8.91 11.15 1.55
CA THR A 31 -7.96 10.23 2.20
C THR A 31 -6.84 9.85 1.22
N ILE A 32 -5.60 9.79 1.71
CA ILE A 32 -4.48 9.14 1.04
C ILE A 32 -4.10 7.91 1.86
N ILE A 33 -4.07 6.76 1.20
CA ILE A 33 -3.55 5.51 1.75
C ILE A 33 -2.28 5.17 0.97
N ALA A 34 -1.12 5.49 1.52
CA ALA A 34 0.12 4.94 1.00
C ALA A 34 0.24 3.46 1.37
N PHE A 35 0.89 2.68 0.53
CA PHE A 35 1.01 1.25 0.73
C PHE A 35 2.40 0.74 0.35
N ALA A 36 2.80 -0.33 1.03
CA ALA A 36 3.97 -1.13 0.73
C ALA A 36 3.59 -2.63 0.75
N PRO A 37 4.34 -3.49 0.04
CA PRO A 37 4.15 -4.94 0.13
C PRO A 37 4.20 -5.43 1.59
N SER A 38 3.40 -6.44 1.95
CA SER A 38 3.40 -6.96 3.33
C SER A 38 4.73 -7.58 3.73
N GLU A 39 5.44 -8.17 2.76
CA GLU A 39 6.72 -8.84 2.96
C GLU A 39 7.83 -7.91 3.45
N VAL A 40 7.72 -6.59 3.19
CA VAL A 40 8.69 -5.59 3.67
C VAL A 40 8.39 -5.13 5.11
N GLU A 41 7.27 -5.54 5.72
CA GLU A 41 6.93 -5.18 7.09
C GLU A 41 7.94 -5.80 8.07
N GLY A 42 8.70 -4.95 8.76
CA GLY A 42 9.69 -5.38 9.76
C GLY A 42 11.00 -5.90 9.17
N GLN A 43 11.20 -5.84 7.86
CA GLN A 43 12.48 -6.14 7.25
C GLN A 43 13.52 -5.06 7.60
N MET A 44 14.78 -5.49 7.73
CA MET A 44 15.91 -4.63 8.10
C MET A 44 16.93 -4.49 6.97
N ASP A 45 16.65 -4.98 5.77
CA ASP A 45 17.51 -4.75 4.61
C ASP A 45 17.36 -3.30 4.11
N ASP A 46 18.45 -2.76 3.57
CA ASP A 46 18.53 -1.36 3.14
C ASP A 46 17.44 -1.02 2.11
N GLY A 47 17.14 -1.92 1.17
CA GLY A 47 16.13 -1.69 0.14
C GLY A 47 14.72 -1.54 0.70
N SER A 48 14.32 -2.39 1.64
CA SER A 48 13.04 -2.29 2.35
C SER A 48 12.95 -1.00 3.19
N ILE A 49 14.01 -0.68 3.93
CA ILE A 49 14.07 0.52 4.77
C ILE A 49 13.98 1.79 3.92
N GLU A 50 14.79 1.90 2.87
CA GLU A 50 14.81 3.05 1.95
C GLU A 50 13.46 3.20 1.25
N GLY A 51 12.86 2.10 0.79
CA GLY A 51 11.56 2.15 0.12
C GLY A 51 10.45 2.68 1.01
N VAL A 52 10.41 2.23 2.28
CA VAL A 52 9.47 2.74 3.29
C VAL A 52 9.72 4.22 3.56
N ALA A 53 10.98 4.62 3.77
CA ALA A 53 11.35 6.00 4.05
C ALA A 53 10.94 6.94 2.91
N HIS A 54 11.26 6.60 1.65
CA HIS A 54 10.87 7.40 0.48
C HIS A 54 9.35 7.55 0.35
N THR A 55 8.60 6.50 0.64
CA THR A 55 7.13 6.55 0.63
C THR A 55 6.60 7.48 1.71
N GLN A 56 7.19 7.44 2.92
CA GLN A 56 6.84 8.35 4.00
C GLN A 56 7.19 9.81 3.67
N TYR A 57 8.35 10.07 3.06
CA TYR A 57 8.71 11.42 2.59
C TYR A 57 7.72 11.93 1.54
N ALA A 58 7.37 11.10 0.56
CA ALA A 58 6.36 11.46 -0.44
C ALA A 58 5.01 11.84 0.20
N MET A 59 4.55 11.10 1.22
CA MET A 59 3.35 11.47 1.97
C MET A 59 3.51 12.81 2.70
N GLN A 60 4.64 13.04 3.36
CA GLN A 60 4.90 14.27 4.11
C GLN A 60 4.93 15.50 3.19
N ASP A 61 5.59 15.40 2.04
CA ASP A 61 5.66 16.50 1.08
C ASP A 61 4.30 16.74 0.42
N THR A 62 3.55 15.68 0.14
CA THR A 62 2.15 15.79 -0.30
C THR A 62 1.28 16.46 0.75
N ALA A 63 1.46 16.15 2.04
CA ALA A 63 0.71 16.78 3.12
C ALA A 63 1.02 18.29 3.22
N LYS A 64 2.28 18.69 3.04
CA LYS A 64 2.69 20.11 3.00
C LYS A 64 2.00 20.83 1.83
N CYS A 65 2.03 20.23 0.63
CA CYS A 65 1.48 20.86 -0.58
C CYS A 65 -0.07 20.96 -0.55
N LEU A 66 -0.74 20.07 0.19
CA LEU A 66 -2.19 20.06 0.32
C LEU A 66 -2.74 21.10 1.29
N SER A 67 -1.92 21.69 2.17
CA SER A 67 -2.39 22.68 3.13
C SER A 67 -3.04 23.88 2.41
N PRO A 68 -4.29 24.28 2.76
CA PRO A 68 -5.04 23.93 3.99
C PRO A 68 -6.08 22.79 3.84
N LYS A 69 -6.11 22.05 2.72
CA LYS A 69 -7.07 20.94 2.53
C LYS A 69 -6.87 19.88 3.61
N LYS A 70 -7.96 19.54 4.31
CA LYS A 70 -7.96 18.46 5.29
C LYS A 70 -8.01 17.12 4.56
N VAL A 71 -6.94 16.34 4.66
CA VAL A 71 -6.80 15.01 4.09
C VAL A 71 -6.34 14.07 5.19
N THR A 72 -6.97 12.89 5.30
CA THR A 72 -6.51 11.83 6.19
C THR A 72 -5.39 11.05 5.52
N PHE A 73 -4.30 10.79 6.24
CA PHE A 73 -3.17 10.01 5.75
C PHE A 73 -3.08 8.68 6.50
N GLN A 74 -2.88 7.59 5.76
CA GLN A 74 -2.66 6.24 6.28
C GLN A 74 -1.49 5.63 5.52
N PHE A 75 -0.70 4.80 6.20
CA PHE A 75 0.35 4.02 5.56
C PHE A 75 0.24 2.56 6.01
N TRP A 76 0.16 1.64 5.05
CA TRP A 76 -0.15 0.24 5.32
C TRP A 76 0.77 -0.73 4.59
N PHE A 77 1.15 -1.78 5.29
CA PHE A 77 1.72 -2.99 4.72
C PHE A 77 0.58 -3.97 4.41
N ALA A 78 0.40 -4.32 3.13
CA ALA A 78 -0.69 -5.20 2.70
C ALA A 78 -0.46 -5.78 1.30
N ASP A 79 -1.04 -6.94 1.05
CA ASP A 79 -1.16 -7.53 -0.29
C ASP A 79 -2.45 -7.06 -0.99
N ARG A 80 -3.45 -6.70 -0.18
CA ARG A 80 -4.77 -6.25 -0.65
C ARG A 80 -5.36 -5.18 0.26
N LEU A 81 -5.92 -4.15 -0.35
CA LEU A 81 -6.63 -3.07 0.32
C LEU A 81 -8.10 -3.07 -0.07
N VAL A 82 -8.99 -3.10 0.91
CA VAL A 82 -10.43 -2.95 0.70
C VAL A 82 -10.89 -1.64 1.30
N VAL A 83 -11.31 -0.72 0.45
CA VAL A 83 -11.72 0.62 0.85
C VAL A 83 -13.21 0.79 0.62
N ARG A 84 -13.95 1.14 1.67
CA ARG A 84 -15.32 1.61 1.57
C ARG A 84 -15.33 3.14 1.52
N SER A 85 -15.98 3.72 0.52
CA SER A 85 -16.22 5.17 0.45
C SER A 85 -17.67 5.42 0.04
N GLY A 86 -18.45 6.01 0.95
CA GLY A 86 -19.90 6.08 0.81
C GLY A 86 -20.54 4.69 0.74
N ASN A 87 -21.30 4.44 -0.33
CA ASN A 87 -21.93 3.13 -0.61
C ASN A 87 -21.06 2.20 -1.46
N LYS A 88 -19.90 2.66 -1.94
CA LYS A 88 -19.02 1.89 -2.82
C LYS A 88 -17.90 1.23 -2.03
N THR A 89 -17.69 -0.06 -2.29
CA THR A 89 -16.50 -0.79 -1.85
C THR A 89 -15.61 -1.02 -3.06
N THR A 90 -14.33 -0.68 -2.94
CA THR A 90 -13.31 -0.93 -3.98
C THR A 90 -12.19 -1.76 -3.38
N THR A 91 -11.78 -2.79 -4.12
CA THR A 91 -10.65 -3.65 -3.76
C THR A 91 -9.47 -3.30 -4.64
N PHE A 92 -8.30 -3.13 -4.04
CA PHE A 92 -7.03 -2.88 -4.71
C PHE A 92 -6.10 -4.05 -4.38
N GLU A 93 -5.59 -4.71 -5.40
CA GLU A 93 -4.55 -5.72 -5.24
C GLU A 93 -3.20 -4.99 -5.27
N VAL A 94 -2.49 -5.00 -4.15
CA VAL A 94 -1.10 -4.51 -4.06
C VAL A 94 -0.16 -5.56 -4.68
N GLY A 95 -0.51 -6.85 -4.55
CA GLY A 95 0.31 -7.99 -4.96
C GLY A 95 0.11 -8.57 -6.38
N LYS A 96 -0.80 -8.04 -7.23
CA LYS A 96 -0.90 -8.51 -8.63
C LYS A 96 0.09 -7.87 -9.59
N LEU A 97 0.80 -6.84 -9.15
CA LEU A 97 1.73 -6.12 -10.01
C LEU A 97 3.20 -6.34 -9.65
N GLY A 98 3.58 -6.90 -8.50
CA GLY A 98 5.01 -6.99 -8.11
C GLY A 98 5.74 -5.64 -8.19
N GLN A 99 4.99 -4.54 -8.28
CA GLN A 99 5.43 -3.17 -8.45
C GLN A 99 5.24 -2.51 -7.10
N GLY A 100 6.37 -2.33 -6.42
CA GLY A 100 6.47 -1.80 -5.07
C GLY A 100 5.72 -0.50 -4.85
N PHE A 101 5.64 -0.15 -3.56
CA PHE A 101 5.31 1.16 -3.00
C PHE A 101 4.42 2.10 -3.82
N GLY A 102 3.28 2.50 -3.26
CA GLY A 102 2.37 3.40 -3.94
C GLY A 102 1.42 4.12 -3.01
N ALA A 103 0.41 4.76 -3.58
CA ALA A 103 -0.66 5.37 -2.81
C ALA A 103 -2.01 5.36 -3.55
N ILE A 104 -3.08 5.35 -2.79
CA ILE A 104 -4.46 5.48 -3.26
C ILE A 104 -5.00 6.80 -2.72
N LEU A 105 -5.41 7.69 -3.62
CA LEU A 105 -6.10 8.93 -3.29
C LEU A 105 -7.61 8.71 -3.44
N ILE A 106 -8.35 9.05 -2.40
CA ILE A 106 -9.79 8.80 -2.28
C ILE A 106 -10.50 10.12 -2.02
N GLU A 107 -11.52 10.41 -2.81
CA GLU A 107 -12.50 11.48 -2.57
C GLU A 107 -13.89 10.84 -2.63
N PRO A 108 -14.68 10.86 -1.54
CA PRO A 108 -16.02 10.29 -1.57
C PRO A 108 -16.86 10.85 -2.72
N GLY A 109 -17.51 9.95 -3.46
CA GLY A 109 -18.29 10.29 -4.65
C GLY A 109 -17.50 10.38 -5.95
N ARG A 110 -16.16 10.20 -5.95
CA ARG A 110 -15.33 10.14 -7.16
C ARG A 110 -14.62 8.78 -7.29
N PRO A 111 -14.24 8.36 -8.51
CA PRO A 111 -13.35 7.23 -8.67
C PRO A 111 -12.03 7.46 -7.93
N PRO A 112 -11.52 6.46 -7.18
CA PRO A 112 -10.23 6.57 -6.53
C PRO A 112 -9.12 6.64 -7.57
N LYS A 113 -8.05 7.37 -7.26
CA LYS A 113 -6.84 7.46 -8.08
C LYS A 113 -5.73 6.64 -7.43
N VAL A 114 -5.14 5.74 -8.19
CA VAL A 114 -4.02 4.92 -7.72
C VAL A 114 -2.74 5.42 -8.39
N VAL A 115 -1.68 5.52 -7.60
CA VAL A 115 -0.34 5.90 -8.04
C VAL A 115 0.61 4.81 -7.57
N TYR A 116 1.37 4.26 -8.50
CA TYR A 116 2.43 3.29 -8.21
C TYR A 116 3.78 3.97 -8.40
N SER A 117 4.78 3.55 -7.63
CA SER A 117 6.16 3.86 -7.95
C SER A 117 6.53 3.24 -9.30
N THR A 118 7.26 3.98 -10.14
CA THR A 118 7.59 3.53 -11.51
C THR A 118 9.08 3.20 -11.68
N ASP A 119 9.94 3.86 -10.92
CA ASP A 119 11.40 3.67 -10.94
C ASP A 119 11.94 3.73 -9.50
N GLY A 120 11.38 2.84 -8.67
CA GLY A 120 11.63 2.80 -7.23
C GLY A 120 10.82 3.81 -6.41
N PRO A 121 10.75 3.62 -5.07
CA PRO A 121 9.79 4.35 -4.22
C PRO A 121 10.02 5.86 -4.14
N SER A 122 11.23 6.33 -4.42
CA SER A 122 11.58 7.75 -4.50
C SER A 122 10.76 8.52 -5.54
N THR A 123 10.33 7.87 -6.64
CA THR A 123 9.47 8.49 -7.66
C THR A 123 8.14 9.01 -7.11
N LEU A 124 7.65 8.46 -5.98
CA LEU A 124 6.42 8.92 -5.35
C LEU A 124 6.49 10.36 -4.85
N GLN A 125 7.70 10.89 -4.59
CA GLN A 125 7.86 12.29 -4.18
C GLN A 125 7.35 13.28 -5.24
N PHE A 126 7.37 12.87 -6.51
CA PHE A 126 6.86 13.65 -7.64
C PHE A 126 5.44 13.20 -8.03
N LEU A 127 5.22 11.89 -8.11
CA LEU A 127 3.97 11.34 -8.61
C LEU A 127 2.78 11.58 -7.67
N LEU A 128 3.01 11.55 -6.34
CA LEU A 128 1.93 11.68 -5.37
C LEU A 128 1.41 13.13 -5.26
N PRO A 129 2.25 14.18 -5.18
CA PRO A 129 1.78 15.56 -5.28
C PRO A 129 1.09 15.85 -6.61
N GLN A 130 1.65 15.41 -7.74
CA GLN A 130 1.01 15.56 -9.04
C GLN A 130 -0.38 14.91 -9.07
N ALA A 131 -0.51 13.68 -8.55
CA ALA A 131 -1.79 13.01 -8.47
C ALA A 131 -2.79 13.75 -7.59
N ALA A 132 -2.33 14.36 -6.49
CA ALA A 132 -3.14 15.19 -5.61
C ALA A 132 -3.59 16.48 -6.31
N PHE A 133 -2.74 17.12 -7.12
CA PHE A 133 -3.11 18.25 -7.96
C PHE A 133 -4.17 17.87 -8.99
N GLU A 134 -4.00 16.75 -9.69
CA GLU A 134 -4.95 16.30 -10.71
C GLU A 134 -6.31 15.90 -10.10
N LEU A 135 -6.30 15.28 -8.92
CA LEU A 135 -7.53 14.88 -8.25
C LEU A 135 -8.25 16.08 -7.61
N TRP A 136 -7.53 16.92 -6.85
CA TRP A 136 -8.14 17.92 -5.98
C TRP A 136 -7.90 19.37 -6.40
N HIS A 137 -7.12 19.60 -7.46
CA HIS A 137 -6.71 20.93 -7.90
C HIS A 137 -6.05 21.76 -6.79
N ALA A 138 -5.34 21.08 -5.88
CA ALA A 138 -4.59 21.71 -4.80
C ALA A 138 -3.39 22.44 -5.37
N LYS A 139 -3.48 23.78 -5.49
CA LYS A 139 -2.46 24.62 -6.14
C LYS A 139 -1.04 24.40 -5.59
N GLY A 140 -0.91 24.17 -4.28
CA GLY A 140 0.39 23.91 -3.65
C GLY A 140 1.09 22.65 -4.18
N CYS A 141 0.35 21.72 -4.77
CA CYS A 141 0.89 20.48 -5.33
C CYS A 141 1.18 20.55 -6.84
N LYS A 142 0.96 21.71 -7.48
CA LYS A 142 1.15 21.86 -8.94
C LYS A 142 2.62 21.72 -9.37
N ASP A 143 3.51 22.28 -8.56
CA ASP A 143 4.96 22.31 -8.83
C ASP A 143 5.71 21.27 -7.95
N GLY A 144 4.95 20.35 -7.33
CA GLY A 144 5.44 19.40 -6.33
C GLY A 144 6.15 18.23 -6.97
N GLY A 145 7.46 18.40 -7.10
CA GLY A 145 8.44 17.44 -7.57
C GLY A 145 9.83 18.04 -7.50
#